data_AF-A0A844DFX0-F1
#
_entry.id   AF-A0A844DFX0-F1
#
_cell.length_a   1.000
_cell.length_b   1.000
_cell.length_c   1.000
_cell.angle_alpha   90.00
_cell.angle_beta   90.00
_cell.angle_gamma   90.00
#
_symmetry.space_group_name_H-M   'P 1'
#
loop_
_entity.id
_entity.type
_entity.pdbx_description
1 polymer ?
#
loop_
_entity_poly.entity_id
_entity_poly.type
_entity_poly.pdbx_seq_one_letter_code
_entity_poly.pdbx_strand_id
1 'polypeptide(L)'
;MSKRGSGSSTRASGGKTTLDEFLAKRGLSSPISDYMDDKLRIPHGLTRRQTEKMQKEAHEAAAQYSAKREAAIAEYKAGVASGAIKEKSRVEVLMGKAKGHPDNPSTQAARRALEKRGYNWKTGRKLKKK
;
A
#
# COMPACT_ATOMS: atom_id res chain seq x y z
N MET A 1 5.21 -24.92 22.68
CA MET A 1 5.85 -24.09 21.64
C MET A 1 5.06 -24.23 20.35
N SER A 2 4.17 -23.28 20.04
CA SER A 2 3.27 -23.37 18.89
C SER A 2 3.91 -22.72 17.66
N LYS A 3 4.26 -23.54 16.66
CA LYS A 3 4.82 -23.10 15.38
C LYS A 3 3.74 -22.36 14.59
N ARG A 4 3.86 -21.03 14.45
CA ARG A 4 3.05 -20.25 13.51
C ARG A 4 3.47 -20.62 12.09
N GLY A 5 2.61 -21.35 11.38
CA GLY A 5 2.77 -21.63 9.96
C GLY A 5 2.69 -20.32 9.16
N SER A 6 3.81 -19.87 8.63
CA SER A 6 3.88 -18.83 7.61
C SER A 6 3.47 -19.44 6.27
N GLY A 7 2.16 -19.65 6.10
CA GLY A 7 1.56 -20.01 4.82
C GLY A 7 1.36 -18.74 3.99
N SER A 8 2.43 -18.22 3.41
CA SER A 8 2.35 -17.19 2.38
C SER A 8 1.70 -17.82 1.14
N SER A 9 0.36 -17.71 1.03
CA SER A 9 -0.34 -18.09 -0.18
C SER A 9 -0.01 -17.05 -1.26
N THR A 10 1.06 -17.27 -2.01
CA THR A 10 1.31 -16.61 -3.30
C THR A 10 0.32 -17.16 -4.34
N ARG A 11 -0.97 -16.88 -4.14
CA ARG A 11 -1.92 -16.88 -5.25
C ARG A 11 -1.59 -15.63 -6.06
N ALA A 12 -0.95 -15.83 -7.21
CA ALA A 12 -0.98 -14.87 -8.31
C ALA A 12 -2.46 -14.69 -8.70
N SER A 13 -3.16 -13.83 -7.97
CA SER A 13 -4.52 -13.46 -8.31
C SER A 13 -4.42 -12.62 -9.58
N GLY A 14 -4.87 -13.14 -10.71
CA GLY A 14 -5.31 -12.35 -11.87
C GLY A 14 -6.53 -11.46 -11.54
N GLY A 15 -6.59 -10.97 -10.31
CA GLY A 15 -7.57 -10.03 -9.80
C GLY A 15 -7.05 -8.62 -10.00
N LYS A 16 -7.99 -7.69 -10.17
CA LYS A 16 -7.68 -6.28 -10.31
C LYS A 16 -6.84 -5.80 -9.13
N THR A 17 -5.87 -4.92 -9.34
CA THR A 17 -5.01 -4.37 -8.27
C THR A 17 -4.97 -2.85 -8.33
N THR A 18 -4.72 -2.19 -7.20
CA THR A 18 -4.32 -0.76 -7.19
C THR A 18 -2.80 -0.62 -7.20
N LEU A 19 -2.31 0.58 -7.53
CA LEU A 19 -0.88 0.89 -7.42
C LEU A 19 -0.34 0.62 -6.01
N ASP A 20 -1.05 1.06 -4.97
CA ASP A 20 -0.62 0.86 -3.58
C ASP A 20 -0.50 -0.62 -3.22
N GLU A 21 -1.44 -1.46 -3.65
CA GLU A 21 -1.39 -2.91 -3.42
C GLU A 21 -0.24 -3.56 -4.19
N PHE A 22 0.03 -3.09 -5.41
CA PHE A 22 1.13 -3.55 -6.22
C PHE A 22 2.49 -3.20 -5.59
N LEU A 23 2.64 -1.96 -5.12
CA LEU A 23 3.84 -1.50 -4.42
C LEU A 23 4.01 -2.21 -3.07
N ALA A 24 2.93 -2.39 -2.30
CA ALA A 24 2.96 -3.07 -1.01
C ALA A 24 3.44 -4.52 -1.12
N LYS A 25 3.02 -5.25 -2.16
CA LYS A 25 3.51 -6.63 -2.42
C LYS A 25 5.03 -6.69 -2.66
N ARG A 26 5.65 -5.58 -3.05
CA ARG A 26 7.09 -5.45 -3.30
C ARG A 26 7.84 -4.80 -2.14
N GLY A 27 7.18 -4.51 -1.02
CA GLY A 27 7.77 -3.80 0.10
C GLY A 27 8.01 -2.31 -0.16
N LEU A 28 7.38 -1.73 -1.18
CA LEU A 28 7.54 -0.33 -1.60
C LEU A 28 6.31 0.53 -1.26
N SER A 29 5.52 0.10 -0.25
CA SER A 29 4.29 0.80 0.15
C SER A 29 4.58 2.18 0.76
N SER A 30 5.67 2.32 1.49
CA SER A 30 6.05 3.60 2.09
C SER A 30 6.48 4.59 1.00
N PRO A 31 6.17 5.88 1.13
CA PRO A 31 6.72 6.90 0.23
C PRO A 31 8.21 7.15 0.45
N ILE A 32 8.75 6.80 1.62
CA ILE A 32 10.14 7.06 2.03
C ILE A 32 10.82 5.77 2.53
N SER A 33 12.16 5.76 2.56
CA SER A 33 12.90 4.62 3.10
C SER A 33 12.75 4.50 4.61
N ASP A 34 12.68 3.27 5.10
CA ASP A 34 12.66 2.88 6.51
C ASP A 34 14.07 2.79 7.15
N TYR A 35 15.13 3.07 6.38
CA TYR A 35 16.54 2.93 6.80
C TYR A 35 16.85 3.59 8.17
N MET A 36 16.18 4.70 8.50
CA MET A 36 16.42 5.42 9.76
C MET A 36 15.68 4.89 10.97
N ASP A 37 14.64 4.08 10.79
CA ASP A 37 13.78 3.64 11.90
C ASP A 37 14.57 2.85 12.95
N ASP A 38 15.53 2.02 12.50
CA ASP A 38 16.38 1.20 13.37
C ASP A 38 17.59 1.96 13.95
N LYS A 39 17.89 3.17 13.45
CA LYS A 39 19.10 3.95 13.82
C LYS A 39 18.88 4.90 15.00
N LEU A 40 17.67 4.92 15.58
CA LEU A 40 17.29 5.84 16.64
C LEU A 40 17.79 5.47 18.04
N ARG A 41 18.44 4.31 18.23
CA ARG A 41 18.98 3.89 19.54
C ARG A 41 20.44 4.27 19.71
N ILE A 42 20.70 5.47 20.20
CA ILE A 42 22.04 6.03 20.42
C ILE A 42 22.22 6.38 21.91
N PRO A 43 22.59 5.42 22.78
CA PRO A 43 22.63 5.65 24.24
C PRO A 43 23.75 6.60 24.71
N HIS A 44 24.80 6.83 23.90
CA HIS A 44 25.95 7.66 24.28
C HIS A 44 26.19 8.86 23.35
N GLY A 45 25.20 9.22 22.52
CA GLY A 45 25.36 10.21 21.45
C GLY A 45 26.22 9.73 20.27
N LEU A 46 26.26 10.53 19.20
CA LEU A 46 27.12 10.30 18.02
C LEU A 46 28.18 11.39 17.94
N THR A 47 29.39 11.00 17.56
CA THR A 47 30.43 11.96 17.16
C THR A 47 30.08 12.61 15.83
N ARG A 48 30.64 13.80 15.55
CA ARG A 48 30.40 14.52 14.28
C ARG A 48 30.68 13.67 13.03
N ARG A 49 31.77 12.89 13.06
CA ARG A 49 32.13 11.99 11.95
C ARG A 49 31.10 10.88 11.76
N GLN A 50 30.54 10.35 12.85
CA GLN A 50 29.52 9.31 12.78
C GLN A 50 28.18 9.88 12.28
N THR A 51 27.82 11.11 12.67
CA THR A 51 26.61 11.76 12.15
C THR A 51 26.72 12.06 10.66
N GLU A 52 27.87 12.56 10.19
CA GLU A 52 28.11 12.81 8.76
C GLU A 52 28.02 11.52 7.95
N LYS A 53 28.65 10.44 8.44
CA LYS A 53 28.56 9.12 7.80
C LYS A 53 27.13 8.60 7.75
N MET A 54 26.41 8.67 8.86
CA MET A 54 25.02 8.23 8.95
C MET A 54 24.10 9.02 8.01
N GLN A 55 24.26 10.34 7.91
CA GLN A 55 23.51 11.18 6.98
C GLN A 55 23.80 10.81 5.53
N LYS A 56 25.07 10.58 5.17
CA LYS A 56 25.44 10.14 3.83
C LYS A 56 24.78 8.81 3.47
N GLU A 57 24.86 7.82 4.36
CA GLU A 57 24.19 6.53 4.17
C GLU A 57 22.66 6.67 4.08
N ALA A 58 22.06 7.59 4.85
CA ALA A 58 20.64 7.94 4.77
C ALA A 58 20.25 8.39 3.37
N HIS A 59 21.02 9.34 2.82
CA HIS A 59 20.75 9.93 1.53
C HIS A 59 20.90 8.89 0.42
N GLU A 60 21.92 8.04 0.50
CA GLU A 60 22.12 6.93 -0.43
C GLU A 60 20.96 5.92 -0.36
N ALA A 61 20.55 5.51 0.85
CA ALA A 61 19.42 4.61 1.03
C ALA A 61 18.09 5.21 0.53
N ALA A 62 17.85 6.49 0.80
CA ALA A 62 16.67 7.21 0.33
C ALA A 62 16.63 7.30 -1.21
N ALA A 63 17.77 7.61 -1.84
CA ALA A 63 17.87 7.67 -3.30
C ALA A 63 17.68 6.29 -3.95
N GLN A 64 18.27 5.24 -3.37
CA GLN A 64 18.06 3.87 -3.85
C GLN A 64 16.59 3.43 -3.71
N TYR A 65 15.95 3.78 -2.59
CA TYR A 65 14.54 3.47 -2.36
C TYR A 65 13.64 4.22 -3.35
N SER A 66 13.88 5.52 -3.57
CA SER A 66 13.10 6.31 -4.52
C SER A 66 13.21 5.74 -5.93
N ALA A 67 14.43 5.40 -6.38
CA ALA A 67 14.67 4.80 -7.69
C ALA A 67 13.93 3.46 -7.86
N LYS A 68 13.99 2.57 -6.85
CA LYS A 68 13.25 1.29 -6.86
C LYS A 68 11.74 1.52 -6.94
N ARG A 69 11.23 2.48 -6.17
CA ARG A 69 9.81 2.80 -6.13
C ARG A 69 9.33 3.41 -7.44
N GLU A 70 10.09 4.33 -8.03
CA GLU A 70 9.79 4.93 -9.32
C GLU A 70 9.79 3.90 -10.46
N ALA A 71 10.77 3.00 -10.48
CA ALA A 71 10.80 1.90 -11.43
C ALA A 71 9.55 1.00 -11.31
N ALA A 72 9.14 0.65 -10.08
CA ALA A 72 7.93 -0.13 -9.85
C ALA A 72 6.65 0.61 -10.26
N ILE A 73 6.58 1.93 -10.06
CA ILE A 73 5.47 2.76 -10.53
C ILE A 73 5.41 2.78 -12.05
N ALA A 74 6.56 2.95 -12.72
CA ALA A 74 6.65 2.93 -14.17
C ALA A 74 6.21 1.58 -14.74
N GLU A 75 6.64 0.48 -14.13
CA GLU A 75 6.23 -0.88 -14.50
C GLU A 75 4.72 -1.08 -14.34
N TYR A 76 4.13 -0.63 -13.23
CA TYR A 76 2.67 -0.71 -13.04
C TYR A 76 1.93 0.07 -14.13
N LYS A 77 2.36 1.31 -14.42
CA LYS A 77 1.73 2.15 -15.46
C LYS A 77 1.84 1.50 -16.84
N ALA A 78 3.00 0.95 -17.19
CA ALA A 78 3.20 0.22 -18.43
C ALA A 78 2.34 -1.06 -18.51
N GLY A 79 2.22 -1.79 -17.40
CA GLY A 79 1.35 -2.95 -17.28
C GLY A 79 -0.14 -2.63 -17.42
N VAL A 80 -0.58 -1.48 -16.89
CA VAL A 80 -1.95 -0.99 -17.07
C VAL A 80 -2.18 -0.55 -18.52
N ALA A 81 -1.25 0.18 -19.12
CA ALA A 81 -1.35 0.64 -20.51
C ALA A 81 -1.38 -0.52 -21.52
N SER A 82 -0.59 -1.57 -21.28
CA SER A 82 -0.58 -2.80 -22.10
C SER A 82 -1.76 -3.73 -21.82
N GLY A 83 -2.56 -3.46 -20.78
CA GLY A 83 -3.68 -4.32 -20.36
C GLY A 83 -3.28 -5.59 -19.60
N ALA A 84 -1.98 -5.81 -19.34
CA ALA A 84 -1.49 -6.91 -18.52
C ALA A 84 -1.95 -6.80 -17.05
N ILE A 85 -2.08 -5.57 -16.54
CA ILE A 85 -2.61 -5.27 -15.21
C ILE A 85 -3.99 -4.63 -15.36
N LYS A 86 -5.01 -5.23 -14.73
CA LYS A 86 -6.34 -4.62 -14.63
C LYS A 86 -6.42 -3.78 -13.36
N GLU A 87 -6.65 -2.49 -13.49
CA GLU A 87 -6.79 -1.60 -12.33
C GLU A 87 -8.14 -1.81 -11.62
N LYS A 88 -8.14 -1.76 -10.28
CA LYS A 88 -9.39 -1.73 -9.50
C LYS A 88 -10.11 -0.41 -9.76
N SER A 89 -11.39 -0.50 -10.12
CA SER A 89 -12.24 0.68 -10.20
C SER A 89 -12.44 1.32 -8.83
N ARG A 90 -12.76 2.62 -8.81
CA ARG A 90 -13.02 3.36 -7.57
C ARG A 90 -14.16 2.74 -6.74
N VAL A 91 -15.16 2.14 -7.40
CA VAL A 91 -16.27 1.45 -6.70
C VAL A 91 -15.76 0.18 -6.03
N GLU A 92 -14.92 -0.62 -6.69
CA GLU A 92 -14.34 -1.85 -6.12
C GLU A 92 -13.43 -1.55 -4.92
N VAL A 93 -12.65 -0.46 -4.99
CA VAL A 93 -11.83 0.01 -3.87
C VAL A 93 -12.72 0.39 -2.67
N LEU A 94 -13.78 1.15 -2.91
CA LEU A 94 -14.74 1.53 -1.86
C LEU A 94 -15.46 0.32 -1.28
N MET A 95 -15.83 -0.66 -2.11
CA MET A 95 -16.43 -1.91 -1.66
C MET A 95 -15.50 -2.70 -0.76
N GLY A 96 -14.20 -2.75 -1.06
CA GLY A 96 -13.19 -3.33 -0.18
C GLY A 96 -13.14 -2.63 1.18
N LYS A 97 -13.07 -1.29 1.19
CA LYS A 97 -13.03 -0.48 2.43
C LYS A 97 -14.30 -0.59 3.28
N ALA A 98 -15.47 -0.74 2.64
CA ALA A 98 -16.76 -0.83 3.32
C ALA A 98 -16.95 -2.13 4.14
N LYS A 99 -16.14 -3.16 3.87
CA LYS A 99 -16.12 -4.44 4.60
C LYS A 99 -15.34 -4.41 5.90
N GLY A 100 -14.69 -3.29 6.23
CA GLY A 100 -13.99 -3.11 7.51
C GLY A 100 -14.92 -3.08 8.73
N HIS A 101 -14.32 -2.87 9.90
CA HIS A 101 -15.06 -2.77 11.18
C HIS A 101 -16.05 -1.59 11.15
N PRO A 102 -17.30 -1.76 11.65
CA PRO A 102 -18.33 -0.72 11.61
C PRO A 102 -17.93 0.59 12.31
N ASP A 103 -17.08 0.53 13.34
CA ASP A 103 -16.68 1.71 14.11
C ASP A 103 -15.57 2.53 13.45
N ASN A 104 -14.92 2.01 12.40
CA ASN A 104 -13.87 2.72 11.73
C ASN A 104 -14.46 3.87 10.88
N PRO A 105 -14.06 5.14 11.11
CA PRO A 105 -14.55 6.28 10.33
C PRO A 105 -14.37 6.10 8.82
N SER A 106 -13.27 5.47 8.39
CA SER A 106 -12.99 5.21 6.97
C SER A 106 -13.98 4.22 6.36
N THR A 107 -14.41 3.22 7.12
CA THR A 107 -15.41 2.24 6.70
C THR A 107 -16.78 2.87 6.59
N GLN A 108 -17.18 3.69 7.56
CA GLN A 108 -18.45 4.43 7.50
C GLN A 108 -18.49 5.40 6.32
N ALA A 109 -17.39 6.14 6.08
CA ALA A 109 -17.27 7.03 4.93
C ALA A 109 -17.39 6.27 3.60
N ALA A 110 -16.76 5.10 3.47
CA ALA A 110 -16.87 4.25 2.28
C ALA A 110 -18.31 3.78 2.04
N ARG A 111 -19.03 3.38 3.11
CA ARG A 111 -20.45 2.97 3.02
C ARG A 111 -21.34 4.13 2.55
N ARG A 112 -21.19 5.32 3.14
CA ARG A 112 -21.92 6.54 2.73
C ARG A 112 -21.64 6.91 1.27
N ALA A 113 -20.38 6.80 0.83
CA ALA A 113 -19.98 7.09 -0.55
C ALA A 113 -20.58 6.10 -1.56
N LEU A 114 -20.68 4.81 -1.21
CA LEU A 114 -21.33 3.79 -2.04
C LEU A 114 -22.82 4.03 -2.16
N GLU A 115 -23.49 4.34 -1.05
CA GLU A 115 -24.92 4.64 -1.02
C GLU A 115 -25.28 5.84 -1.90
N LYS A 116 -24.54 6.96 -1.80
CA LYS A 116 -24.71 8.12 -2.68
C LYS A 116 -24.53 7.79 -4.16
N ARG A 117 -23.66 6.83 -4.48
CA ARG A 117 -23.42 6.35 -5.85
C ARG A 117 -24.48 5.32 -6.30
N GLY A 118 -25.42 4.98 -5.43
CA GLY A 118 -26.46 3.99 -5.70
C GLY A 118 -25.94 2.56 -5.66
N TYR A 119 -24.98 2.23 -4.81
CA TYR A 119 -24.50 0.87 -4.61
C TYR A 119 -24.79 0.40 -3.18
N ASN A 120 -25.31 -0.82 -3.06
CA ASN A 120 -25.44 -1.48 -1.77
C ASN A 120 -24.10 -2.10 -1.38
N TRP A 121 -23.52 -1.62 -0.28
CA TRP A 121 -22.20 -2.07 0.17
C TRP A 121 -22.18 -3.52 0.67
N LYS A 122 -23.32 -4.07 1.11
CA LYS A 122 -23.44 -5.47 1.56
C LYS A 122 -23.51 -6.45 0.39
N THR A 123 -24.31 -6.11 -0.63
CA THR A 123 -24.60 -7.02 -1.75
C THR A 123 -23.80 -6.71 -3.02
N GLY A 124 -23.15 -5.54 -3.09
CA GLY A 124 -22.41 -5.07 -4.27
C GLY A 124 -23.28 -4.72 -5.48
N ARG A 125 -24.60 -4.78 -5.33
CA ARG A 125 -25.54 -4.49 -6.41
C ARG A 125 -25.88 -3.00 -6.47
N LYS A 126 -26.14 -2.51 -7.68
CA LYS A 126 -26.67 -1.16 -7.89
C LYS A 126 -28.09 -1.11 -7.31
N LEU A 127 -28.34 -0.15 -6.43
CA LEU A 127 -29.66 0.17 -5.93
C LEU A 127 -30.48 0.68 -7.12
N LYS A 128 -31.60 0.01 -7.42
CA LYS A 128 -32.58 0.56 -8.37
C LYS A 128 -33.16 1.82 -7.72
N LYS A 129 -33.03 2.97 -8.38
CA LYS A 129 -33.80 4.16 -7.99
C LYS A 129 -35.28 3.80 -8.16
N LYS A 130 -36.07 4.01 -7.09
CA LYS A 130 -37.53 4.11 -7.23
C LYS A 130 -37.87 5.45 -7.88
#